data_AF-A0A7V2CLW5-F1
#
_entry.id   AF-A0A7V2CLW5-F1
#
_cell.length_a   1.000
_cell.length_b   1.000
_cell.length_c   1.000
_cell.angle_alpha   90.00
_cell.angle_beta   90.00
_cell.angle_gamma   90.00
#
_symmetry.space_group_name_H-M   'P 1'
#
loop_
_entity.id
_entity.type
_entity.pdbx_description
1 polymer ?
#
loop_
_entity_poly.entity_id
_entity_poly.type
_entity_poly.pdbx_seq_one_letter_code
_entity_poly.pdbx_strand_id
1 'polypeptide(L)'
;MSVWVINYRPCWIELSPDGRLAWLVAYNGNRISHWATDSPQGFRFARFMDQRAGNGPRKLVVLGYPRFDQSAHAGRLCAFDAGGVEDQAPVWESSIVDADLLEVHRPRRFSPAEFAIGRAMTADIFSDAPGDENIIAVFDHAPKSPRLLRIYDLRGQVLWSLWYDGAIHSLYWMSKAELLICAGSDARTHCDAFGRRLSSDEDPLVVFAVRPRLGWTAKVDYLSVKAAEEEARPVWAFRVHPPEVGYHLRRELPLNLGLVPTNHDLGQAVSVAVEFDLPGRPTCGWYVDGNGNVVGQSPNDAYEQWQLRRDKPAWLPDPRDIKLVPHDLGVTKKVPKADPSP
;
A
#
# COMPACT_ATOMS: atom_id res chain seq x y z
N MET A 1 -29.02 -28.04 -15.71
CA MET A 1 -27.73 -27.77 -15.03
C MET A 1 -27.48 -28.93 -14.09
N SER A 2 -26.40 -29.70 -14.28
CA SER A 2 -26.14 -30.90 -13.46
C SER A 2 -25.66 -30.52 -12.06
N VAL A 3 -25.99 -31.33 -11.06
CA VAL A 3 -25.56 -31.17 -9.65
C VAL A 3 -24.04 -31.01 -9.54
N TRP A 4 -23.29 -31.68 -10.42
CA TRP A 4 -21.84 -31.54 -10.57
C TRP A 4 -21.37 -30.10 -10.81
N VAL A 5 -22.06 -29.33 -11.66
CA VAL A 5 -21.66 -27.95 -11.96
C VAL A 5 -21.76 -27.07 -10.71
N ILE A 6 -22.77 -27.27 -9.86
CA ILE A 6 -22.96 -26.46 -8.66
C ILE A 6 -21.90 -26.78 -7.60
N ASN A 7 -21.53 -28.06 -7.46
CA ASN A 7 -20.59 -28.52 -6.43
C ASN A 7 -19.14 -28.10 -6.66
N TYR A 8 -18.77 -27.78 -7.91
CA TYR A 8 -17.39 -27.45 -8.27
C TYR A 8 -17.23 -26.06 -8.89
N ARG A 9 -18.30 -25.27 -9.05
CA ARG A 9 -18.21 -23.92 -9.63
C ARG A 9 -17.51 -22.98 -8.64
N PRO A 10 -16.28 -22.52 -8.93
CA PRO A 10 -15.55 -21.63 -8.04
C PRO A 10 -16.29 -20.29 -7.89
N CYS A 11 -16.40 -19.81 -6.65
CA CYS A 11 -17.22 -18.64 -6.34
C CYS A 11 -16.49 -17.58 -5.52
N TRP A 12 -15.74 -17.95 -4.48
CA TRP A 12 -14.96 -16.99 -3.70
C TRP A 12 -13.73 -17.65 -3.06
N ILE A 13 -12.91 -16.82 -2.41
CA ILE A 13 -11.79 -17.25 -1.59
C ILE A 13 -12.06 -16.94 -0.12
N GLU A 14 -11.76 -17.88 0.77
CA GLU A 14 -11.86 -17.74 2.22
C GLU A 14 -10.48 -17.89 2.85
N LEU A 15 -10.06 -16.90 3.63
CA LEU A 15 -8.83 -17.00 4.42
C LEU A 15 -9.11 -17.64 5.78
N SER A 16 -8.20 -18.49 6.26
CA SER A 16 -8.21 -18.93 7.66
C SER A 16 -8.05 -17.74 8.62
N PRO A 17 -8.44 -17.87 9.90
CA PRO A 17 -8.32 -16.77 10.87
C PRO A 17 -6.90 -16.21 11.05
N ASP A 18 -5.87 -17.04 10.86
CA ASP A 18 -4.46 -16.65 10.88
C ASP A 18 -3.91 -16.20 9.52
N GLY A 19 -4.75 -16.22 8.48
CA GLY A 19 -4.40 -15.85 7.10
C GLY A 19 -3.42 -16.80 6.41
N ARG A 20 -3.07 -17.95 7.00
CA ARG A 20 -2.07 -18.87 6.44
C ARG A 20 -2.61 -19.87 5.42
N LEU A 21 -3.92 -20.08 5.40
CA LEU A 21 -4.61 -20.91 4.42
C LEU A 21 -5.60 -20.05 3.64
N ALA A 22 -5.61 -20.26 2.33
CA ALA A 22 -6.55 -19.66 1.41
C ALA A 22 -7.36 -20.77 0.73
N TRP A 23 -8.65 -20.88 1.05
CA TRP A 23 -9.55 -21.88 0.49
C TRP A 23 -10.30 -21.32 -0.71
N LEU A 24 -10.24 -22.03 -1.83
CA LEU A 24 -11.18 -21.81 -2.92
C LEU A 24 -12.51 -22.48 -2.57
N VAL A 25 -13.58 -21.70 -2.56
CA VAL A 25 -14.91 -22.18 -2.17
C VAL A 25 -15.86 -22.13 -3.36
N ALA A 26 -16.55 -23.24 -3.57
CA ALA A 26 -17.60 -23.36 -4.57
C ALA A 26 -18.90 -22.69 -4.11
N TYR A 27 -19.81 -22.44 -5.05
CA TYR A 27 -21.08 -21.73 -4.79
C TYR A 27 -21.92 -22.34 -3.66
N ASN A 28 -21.85 -23.65 -3.46
CA ASN A 28 -22.58 -24.37 -2.40
C ASN A 28 -21.86 -24.38 -1.03
N GLY A 29 -20.71 -23.71 -0.90
CA GLY A 29 -19.90 -23.70 0.32
C GLY A 29 -18.84 -24.80 0.41
N ASN A 30 -18.77 -25.71 -0.57
CA ASN A 30 -17.73 -26.75 -0.57
C ASN A 30 -16.35 -26.13 -0.83
N ARG A 31 -15.36 -26.51 -0.02
CA ARG A 31 -13.96 -26.20 -0.26
C ARG A 31 -13.42 -27.14 -1.34
N ILE A 32 -12.96 -26.57 -2.45
CA ILE A 32 -12.54 -27.33 -3.64
C ILE A 32 -11.02 -27.34 -3.83
N SER A 33 -10.32 -26.32 -3.35
CA SER A 33 -8.85 -26.24 -3.38
C SER A 33 -8.35 -25.36 -2.25
N HIS A 34 -7.03 -25.37 -2.02
CA HIS A 34 -6.39 -24.42 -1.13
C HIS A 34 -4.95 -24.11 -1.52
N TRP A 35 -4.47 -22.99 -0.98
CA TRP A 35 -3.07 -22.60 -0.93
C TRP A 35 -2.66 -22.36 0.52
N ALA A 36 -1.40 -22.62 0.80
CA ALA A 36 -0.82 -22.42 2.12
C ALA A 36 0.41 -21.52 2.05
N THR A 37 0.67 -20.83 3.15
CA THR A 37 1.92 -20.11 3.43
C THR A 37 2.39 -20.50 4.83
N ASP A 38 3.69 -20.73 4.97
CA ASP A 38 4.34 -21.04 6.25
C ASP A 38 4.59 -19.77 7.06
N SER A 39 4.45 -18.61 6.43
CA SER A 39 4.77 -17.34 7.03
C SER A 39 3.85 -17.02 8.21
N PRO A 40 4.40 -16.55 9.35
CA PRO A 40 3.57 -16.18 10.48
C PRO A 40 2.65 -14.99 10.21
N GLN A 41 2.91 -14.24 9.14
CA GLN A 41 2.16 -13.07 8.72
C GLN A 41 0.97 -13.41 7.80
N GLY A 42 0.83 -14.68 7.39
CA GLY A 42 -0.17 -15.13 6.44
C GLY A 42 -0.01 -14.50 5.04
N PHE A 43 -1.01 -14.73 4.18
CA PHE A 43 -1.09 -14.07 2.88
C PHE A 43 -1.24 -12.55 3.06
N ARG A 44 -0.46 -11.78 2.29
CA ARG A 44 -0.54 -10.31 2.28
C ARG A 44 -1.66 -9.76 1.41
N PHE A 45 -2.20 -10.61 0.55
CA PHE A 45 -3.32 -10.33 -0.32
C PHE A 45 -3.97 -11.64 -0.77
N ALA A 46 -5.30 -11.64 -0.88
CA ALA A 46 -6.06 -12.74 -1.44
C ALA A 46 -7.35 -12.23 -2.07
N ARG A 47 -7.55 -12.49 -3.36
CA ARG A 47 -8.78 -12.13 -4.08
C ARG A 47 -9.18 -13.20 -5.09
N PHE A 48 -10.49 -13.36 -5.25
CA PHE A 48 -11.10 -14.12 -6.32
C PHE A 48 -11.59 -13.13 -7.38
N MET A 49 -11.20 -13.32 -8.64
CA MET A 49 -11.40 -12.34 -9.70
C MET A 49 -11.92 -12.98 -10.98
N ASP A 50 -12.78 -12.29 -11.72
CA ASP A 50 -13.27 -12.73 -13.03
C ASP A 50 -12.47 -12.04 -14.13
N GLN A 51 -11.60 -12.79 -14.80
CA GLN A 51 -10.86 -12.34 -15.97
C GLN A 51 -11.69 -12.48 -17.24
N ARG A 52 -12.14 -11.35 -17.78
CA ARG A 52 -12.74 -11.26 -19.12
C ARG A 52 -11.63 -11.21 -20.18
N ALA A 53 -11.02 -12.34 -20.46
CA ALA A 53 -10.04 -12.44 -21.55
C ALA A 53 -10.73 -12.75 -22.89
N GLY A 54 -10.09 -12.41 -24.02
CA GLY A 54 -10.59 -12.73 -25.36
C GLY A 54 -10.74 -14.24 -25.64
N ASN A 55 -10.17 -15.09 -24.79
CA ASN A 55 -10.30 -16.56 -24.85
C ASN A 55 -11.47 -17.09 -23.99
N GLY A 56 -12.34 -16.21 -23.50
CA GLY A 56 -13.48 -16.54 -22.64
C GLY A 56 -13.30 -16.11 -21.19
N PRO A 57 -14.39 -16.16 -20.39
CA PRO A 57 -14.35 -15.80 -18.99
C PRO A 57 -13.53 -16.84 -18.22
N ARG A 58 -12.47 -16.38 -17.54
CA ARG A 58 -11.65 -17.19 -16.65
C ARG A 58 -11.79 -16.68 -15.21
N LYS A 59 -11.80 -17.58 -14.24
CA LYS A 59 -11.81 -17.24 -12.81
C LYS A 59 -10.40 -17.39 -12.26
N LEU A 60 -9.90 -16.37 -11.60
CA LEU A 60 -8.56 -16.35 -11.02
C LEU A 60 -8.63 -16.26 -9.50
N VAL A 61 -7.67 -16.90 -8.85
CA VAL A 61 -7.33 -16.64 -7.45
C VAL A 61 -5.98 -15.93 -7.43
N VAL A 62 -5.93 -14.72 -6.89
CA VAL A 62 -4.70 -13.92 -6.80
C VAL A 62 -4.24 -13.86 -5.35
N LEU A 63 -3.01 -14.28 -5.09
CA LEU A 63 -2.39 -14.37 -3.76
C LEU A 63 -1.09 -13.57 -3.71
N GLY A 64 -0.89 -12.82 -2.64
CA GLY A 64 0.36 -12.14 -2.33
C GLY A 64 1.12 -12.87 -1.23
N TYR A 65 2.25 -13.49 -1.58
CA TYR A 65 3.09 -14.23 -0.64
C TYR A 65 4.10 -13.30 0.06
N PRO A 66 4.25 -13.41 1.39
CA PRO A 66 5.23 -12.62 2.14
C PRO A 66 6.66 -13.08 1.88
N ARG A 67 7.64 -12.26 2.32
CA ARG A 67 9.08 -12.49 2.10
C ARG A 67 9.60 -13.81 2.69
N PHE A 68 9.23 -14.08 3.95
CA PHE A 68 9.78 -15.20 4.75
C PHE A 68 8.90 -16.45 4.66
N ASP A 69 8.32 -16.68 3.49
CA ASP A 69 7.59 -17.90 3.17
C ASP A 69 8.58 -18.98 2.71
N GLN A 70 8.29 -20.26 2.95
CA GLN A 70 9.17 -21.36 2.50
C GLN A 70 8.68 -21.99 1.19
N SER A 71 7.50 -21.59 0.69
CA SER A 71 7.04 -22.04 -0.61
C SER A 71 7.89 -21.47 -1.76
N ALA A 72 7.74 -22.06 -2.95
CA ALA A 72 8.36 -21.56 -4.18
C ALA A 72 7.90 -20.13 -4.56
N HIS A 73 6.84 -19.61 -3.92
CA HIS A 73 6.24 -18.33 -4.23
C HIS A 73 6.64 -17.20 -3.27
N ALA A 74 7.62 -17.42 -2.39
CA ALA A 74 8.06 -16.42 -1.43
C ALA A 74 8.32 -15.04 -2.05
N GLY A 75 7.66 -14.01 -1.50
CA GLY A 75 7.75 -12.62 -1.95
C GLY A 75 7.01 -12.28 -3.26
N ARG A 76 6.25 -13.20 -3.85
CA ARG A 76 5.61 -13.03 -5.17
C ARG A 76 4.14 -12.66 -5.09
N LEU A 77 3.63 -12.02 -6.14
CA LEU A 77 2.20 -11.96 -6.46
C LEU A 77 1.91 -13.05 -7.49
N CYS A 78 1.02 -13.97 -7.16
CA CYS A 78 0.70 -15.12 -8.00
C CYS A 78 -0.79 -15.11 -8.35
N ALA A 79 -1.13 -15.46 -9.59
CA ALA A 79 -2.50 -15.77 -9.98
C ALA A 79 -2.63 -17.23 -10.40
N PHE A 80 -3.63 -17.91 -9.87
CA PHE A 80 -3.94 -19.30 -10.13
C PHE A 80 -5.27 -19.41 -10.86
N ASP A 81 -5.40 -20.42 -11.73
CA ASP A 81 -6.67 -20.72 -12.38
C ASP A 81 -7.60 -21.40 -11.38
N ALA A 82 -8.74 -20.77 -11.10
CA ALA A 82 -9.73 -21.37 -10.20
C ALA A 82 -10.39 -22.63 -10.79
N GLY A 83 -10.34 -22.81 -12.11
CA GLY A 83 -10.83 -24.03 -12.79
C GLY A 83 -9.78 -25.13 -12.91
N GLY A 84 -8.49 -24.81 -12.78
CA GLY A 84 -7.35 -25.71 -12.97
C GLY A 84 -6.78 -26.24 -11.65
N VAL A 85 -7.65 -26.74 -10.77
CA VAL A 85 -7.33 -27.07 -9.36
C VAL A 85 -6.20 -28.09 -9.20
N GLU A 86 -5.94 -28.93 -10.20
CA GLU A 86 -4.99 -30.05 -10.10
C GLU A 86 -3.52 -29.65 -10.19
N ASP A 87 -3.18 -28.60 -10.95
CA ASP A 87 -1.77 -28.28 -11.26
C ASP A 87 -1.11 -27.42 -10.16
N GLN A 88 -1.89 -26.67 -9.37
CA GLN A 88 -1.43 -25.66 -8.40
C GLN A 88 -0.39 -24.64 -8.93
N ALA A 89 0.07 -24.76 -10.17
CA ALA A 89 0.99 -23.86 -10.82
C ALA A 89 0.30 -22.51 -11.08
N PRO A 90 0.98 -21.39 -10.80
CA PRO A 90 0.42 -20.09 -11.12
C PRO A 90 0.32 -19.93 -12.65
N VAL A 91 -0.79 -19.38 -13.10
CA VAL A 91 -0.98 -18.89 -14.48
C VAL A 91 0.07 -17.83 -14.81
N TRP A 92 0.33 -16.97 -13.83
CA TRP A 92 1.40 -16.00 -13.86
C TRP A 92 1.83 -15.67 -12.44
N GLU A 93 3.08 -15.25 -12.30
CA GLU A 93 3.65 -14.75 -11.06
C GLU A 93 4.50 -13.51 -11.35
N SER A 94 4.60 -12.61 -10.38
CA SER A 94 5.40 -11.40 -10.47
C SER A 94 6.19 -11.18 -9.20
N SER A 95 7.47 -10.84 -9.37
CA SER A 95 8.39 -10.40 -8.32
C SER A 95 9.16 -9.18 -8.81
N ILE A 96 9.96 -8.59 -7.92
CA ILE A 96 11.00 -7.65 -8.34
C ILE A 96 12.14 -8.45 -8.97
N VAL A 97 12.69 -7.95 -10.07
CA VAL A 97 13.89 -8.46 -10.73
C VAL A 97 14.95 -7.36 -10.87
N ASP A 98 16.18 -7.70 -11.22
CA ASP A 98 17.27 -6.72 -11.32
C ASP A 98 16.96 -5.58 -12.29
N ALA A 99 16.25 -5.88 -13.38
CA ALA A 99 15.84 -4.88 -14.37
C ALA A 99 14.86 -3.83 -13.83
N ASP A 100 14.22 -4.10 -12.68
CA ASP A 100 13.30 -3.18 -12.04
C ASP A 100 13.99 -2.15 -11.16
N LEU A 101 15.21 -2.47 -10.69
CA LEU A 101 15.93 -1.63 -9.75
C LEU A 101 16.42 -0.35 -10.42
N LEU A 102 16.10 0.80 -9.82
CA LEU A 102 16.62 2.10 -10.25
C LEU A 102 18.15 2.15 -10.17
N GLU A 103 18.78 2.95 -11.03
CA GLU A 103 20.23 3.16 -10.94
C GLU A 103 20.66 3.76 -9.60
N VAL A 104 19.81 4.61 -8.99
CA VAL A 104 20.02 5.17 -7.65
C VAL A 104 20.06 4.09 -6.55
N HIS A 105 19.63 2.87 -6.82
CA HIS A 105 19.75 1.74 -5.91
C HIS A 105 21.13 1.09 -5.92
N ARG A 106 21.94 1.26 -6.98
CA ARG A 106 23.26 0.62 -7.08
C ARG A 106 24.17 0.92 -5.87
N PRO A 107 24.27 2.17 -5.38
CA PRO A 107 25.05 2.47 -4.17
C PRO A 107 24.48 1.84 -2.89
N ARG A 108 23.16 1.62 -2.84
CA ARG A 108 22.43 1.03 -1.69
C ARG A 108 22.50 -0.49 -1.65
N ARG A 109 22.93 -1.13 -2.75
CA ARG A 109 23.09 -2.59 -2.90
C ARG A 109 21.82 -3.39 -2.58
N PHE A 110 20.65 -2.84 -2.92
CA PHE A 110 19.40 -3.59 -2.80
C PHE A 110 19.41 -4.79 -3.71
N SER A 111 18.91 -5.91 -3.21
CA SER A 111 18.68 -7.12 -4.01
C SER A 111 17.19 -7.31 -4.29
N PRO A 112 16.79 -7.72 -5.51
CA PRO A 112 15.38 -7.99 -5.83
C PRO A 112 14.75 -9.03 -4.89
N ALA A 113 15.53 -9.99 -4.40
CA ALA A 113 15.08 -11.03 -3.47
C ALA A 113 14.69 -10.48 -2.08
N GLU A 114 15.03 -9.22 -1.79
CA GLU A 114 14.68 -8.56 -0.53
C GLU A 114 13.32 -7.88 -0.55
N PHE A 115 12.71 -7.80 -1.74
CA PHE A 115 11.38 -7.28 -1.95
C PHE A 115 10.35 -8.40 -1.88
N ALA A 116 9.22 -8.11 -1.26
CA ALA A 116 8.08 -9.01 -1.21
C ALA A 116 6.77 -8.24 -1.31
N ILE A 117 5.68 -8.90 -1.69
CA ILE A 117 4.37 -8.27 -1.56
C ILE A 117 4.13 -7.90 -0.10
N GLY A 118 4.04 -6.61 0.18
CA GLY A 118 3.64 -6.09 1.48
C GLY A 118 2.13 -5.95 1.56
N ARG A 119 1.52 -5.42 0.49
CA ARG A 119 0.10 -5.05 0.42
C ARG A 119 -0.39 -5.09 -1.03
N ALA A 120 -1.68 -5.30 -1.22
CA ALA A 120 -2.32 -5.07 -2.51
C ALA A 120 -3.82 -4.75 -2.35
N MET A 121 -4.41 -4.14 -3.37
CA MET A 121 -5.84 -3.91 -3.50
C MET A 121 -6.27 -4.05 -4.97
N THR A 122 -7.57 -4.12 -5.23
CA THR A 122 -8.13 -4.14 -6.59
C THR A 122 -8.91 -2.86 -6.84
N ALA A 123 -8.84 -2.36 -8.07
CA ALA A 123 -9.59 -1.20 -8.53
C ALA A 123 -9.63 -1.15 -10.06
N ASP A 124 -10.70 -0.60 -10.62
CA ASP A 124 -10.75 -0.21 -12.04
C ASP A 124 -10.04 1.15 -12.20
N ILE A 125 -8.78 1.12 -12.63
CA ILE A 125 -7.92 2.31 -12.74
C ILE A 125 -7.84 2.78 -14.19
N PHE A 126 -7.80 1.83 -15.12
CA PHE A 126 -7.68 2.08 -16.53
C PHE A 126 -8.93 1.54 -17.23
N SER A 127 -9.99 2.34 -17.22
CA SER A 127 -11.29 2.00 -17.82
C SER A 127 -11.20 1.67 -19.33
N ASP A 128 -10.19 2.19 -20.01
CA ASP A 128 -9.90 1.90 -21.42
C ASP A 128 -9.15 0.57 -21.65
N ALA A 129 -8.62 -0.06 -20.59
CA ALA A 129 -7.92 -1.32 -20.67
C ALA A 129 -8.90 -2.52 -20.56
N PRO A 130 -8.75 -3.57 -21.38
CA PRO A 130 -9.64 -4.72 -21.34
C PRO A 130 -9.50 -5.51 -20.02
N GLY A 131 -10.57 -5.55 -19.23
CA GLY A 131 -10.66 -6.26 -17.96
C GLY A 131 -10.91 -5.30 -16.81
N ASP A 132 -12.15 -5.27 -16.33
CA ASP A 132 -12.73 -4.23 -15.45
C ASP A 132 -12.08 -4.10 -14.06
N GLU A 133 -11.04 -4.88 -13.74
CA GLU A 133 -10.35 -4.81 -12.44
C GLU A 133 -8.83 -4.94 -12.61
N ASN A 134 -8.10 -3.92 -12.14
CA ASN A 134 -6.64 -3.93 -12.03
C ASN A 134 -6.21 -4.29 -10.60
N ILE A 135 -4.98 -4.82 -10.48
CA ILE A 135 -4.37 -5.15 -9.18
C ILE A 135 -3.30 -4.13 -8.86
N ILE A 136 -3.47 -3.36 -7.78
CA ILE A 136 -2.45 -2.46 -7.24
C ILE A 136 -1.65 -3.24 -6.20
N ALA A 137 -0.35 -3.40 -6.40
CA ALA A 137 0.53 -4.10 -5.47
C ALA A 137 1.66 -3.19 -5.00
N VAL A 138 2.05 -3.35 -3.74
CA VAL A 138 3.21 -2.71 -3.14
C VAL A 138 4.23 -3.77 -2.77
N PHE A 139 5.42 -3.67 -3.36
CA PHE A 139 6.56 -4.50 -3.03
C PHE A 139 7.42 -3.81 -1.98
N ASP A 140 7.49 -4.47 -0.84
CA ASP A 140 8.17 -4.06 0.37
C ASP A 140 9.59 -4.60 0.44
N HIS A 141 10.57 -3.70 0.48
CA HIS A 141 11.91 -3.99 0.98
C HIS A 141 11.88 -4.03 2.53
N ALA A 142 12.45 -5.05 3.18
CA ALA A 142 12.46 -5.12 4.64
C ALA A 142 13.83 -4.71 5.22
N PRO A 143 13.90 -3.98 6.35
CA PRO A 143 12.78 -3.51 7.19
C PRO A 143 12.15 -2.18 6.74
N LYS A 144 12.67 -1.53 5.70
CA LYS A 144 12.29 -0.16 5.31
C LYS A 144 12.44 0.06 3.81
N SER A 145 12.39 1.32 3.38
CA SER A 145 12.49 1.74 1.99
C SER A 145 13.61 1.03 1.20
N PRO A 146 13.45 0.93 -0.13
CA PRO A 146 12.41 1.52 -0.96
C PRO A 146 11.15 0.65 -1.10
N ARG A 147 10.13 1.19 -1.76
CA ARG A 147 8.89 0.52 -2.13
C ARG A 147 8.66 0.68 -3.62
N LEU A 148 8.21 -0.38 -4.27
CA LEU A 148 7.72 -0.31 -5.64
C LEU A 148 6.21 -0.52 -5.64
N LEU A 149 5.47 0.48 -6.10
CA LEU A 149 4.07 0.35 -6.43
C LEU A 149 3.95 -0.11 -7.87
N ARG A 150 3.08 -1.09 -8.14
CA ARG A 150 2.74 -1.56 -9.48
C ARG A 150 1.25 -1.71 -9.65
N ILE A 151 0.78 -1.48 -10.87
CA ILE A 151 -0.57 -1.82 -11.28
C ILE A 151 -0.45 -2.89 -12.36
N TYR A 152 -1.20 -3.97 -12.18
CA TYR A 152 -1.25 -5.10 -13.10
C TYR A 152 -2.63 -5.25 -13.73
N ASP A 153 -2.66 -5.75 -14.95
CA ASP A 153 -3.85 -6.38 -15.49
C ASP A 153 -4.03 -7.81 -14.93
N LEU A 154 -5.15 -8.46 -15.25
CA LEU A 154 -5.40 -9.84 -14.83
C LEU A 154 -4.55 -10.89 -15.57
N ARG A 155 -3.75 -10.48 -16.57
CA ARG A 155 -2.79 -11.34 -17.28
C ARG A 155 -1.39 -11.26 -16.67
N GLY A 156 -1.20 -10.47 -15.61
CA GLY A 156 0.08 -10.26 -14.95
C GLY A 156 0.98 -9.24 -15.65
N GLN A 157 0.46 -8.48 -16.63
CA GLN A 157 1.22 -7.43 -17.30
C GLN A 157 1.28 -6.18 -16.41
N VAL A 158 2.47 -5.61 -16.27
CA VAL A 158 2.67 -4.33 -15.57
C VAL A 158 2.13 -3.20 -16.46
N LEU A 159 1.07 -2.54 -15.99
CA LEU A 159 0.45 -1.40 -16.65
C LEU A 159 1.05 -0.07 -16.19
N TRP A 160 1.52 -0.02 -14.94
CA TRP A 160 2.13 1.18 -14.36
C TRP A 160 3.04 0.83 -13.19
N SER A 161 4.12 1.59 -12.98
CA SER A 161 4.95 1.42 -11.77
C SER A 161 5.61 2.70 -11.27
N LEU A 162 5.74 2.82 -9.95
CA LEU A 162 6.34 3.96 -9.27
C LEU A 162 7.19 3.52 -8.08
N TRP A 163 8.40 4.07 -7.98
CA TRP A 163 9.28 3.90 -6.84
C TRP A 163 9.03 4.97 -5.77
N TYR A 164 9.04 4.57 -4.50
CA TYR A 164 8.85 5.47 -3.36
C TYR A 164 9.88 5.16 -2.24
N ASP A 165 10.56 6.19 -1.73
CA ASP A 165 11.56 6.05 -0.66
C ASP A 165 10.90 6.27 0.72
N GLY A 166 10.21 5.24 1.19
CA GLY A 166 9.46 5.28 2.45
C GLY A 166 8.70 3.98 2.71
N ALA A 167 7.77 3.99 3.65
CA ALA A 167 6.80 2.90 3.84
C ALA A 167 5.42 3.30 3.28
N ILE A 168 4.61 2.32 2.86
CA ILE A 168 3.23 2.54 2.43
C ILE A 168 2.32 1.65 3.28
N HIS A 169 1.54 2.28 4.14
CA HIS A 169 0.69 1.63 5.14
C HIS A 169 -0.75 1.47 4.67
N SER A 170 -1.23 2.36 3.79
CA SER A 170 -2.58 2.31 3.23
C SER A 170 -2.63 2.78 1.78
N LEU A 171 -3.62 2.26 1.05
CA LEU A 171 -3.91 2.58 -0.34
C LEU A 171 -5.42 2.81 -0.48
N TYR A 172 -5.80 3.77 -1.32
CA TYR A 172 -7.20 3.99 -1.68
C TYR A 172 -7.30 4.53 -3.10
N TRP A 173 -8.18 3.95 -3.91
CA TRP A 173 -8.49 4.45 -5.25
C TRP A 173 -9.69 5.40 -5.18
N MET A 174 -9.44 6.67 -5.49
CA MET A 174 -10.45 7.72 -5.52
C MET A 174 -11.04 7.80 -6.94
N SER A 175 -11.98 6.90 -7.25
CA SER A 175 -12.38 6.58 -8.63
C SER A 175 -12.88 7.77 -9.47
N LYS A 176 -13.63 8.71 -8.90
CA LYS A 176 -14.12 9.88 -9.67
C LYS A 176 -13.03 10.93 -9.91
N ALA A 177 -12.02 11.00 -9.03
CA ALA A 177 -10.86 11.89 -9.19
C ALA A 177 -9.72 11.24 -10.00
N GLU A 178 -9.82 9.92 -10.25
CA GLU A 178 -8.78 9.09 -10.87
C GLU A 178 -7.43 9.20 -10.14
N LEU A 179 -7.46 9.16 -8.80
CA LEU A 179 -6.27 9.28 -7.97
C LEU A 179 -6.05 8.04 -7.10
N LEU A 180 -4.82 7.55 -7.10
CA LEU A 180 -4.35 6.57 -6.13
C LEU A 180 -3.76 7.33 -4.94
N ILE A 181 -4.41 7.20 -3.80
CA ILE A 181 -4.01 7.81 -2.53
C ILE A 181 -3.19 6.81 -1.75
N CYS A 182 -2.02 7.24 -1.33
CA CYS A 182 -1.07 6.48 -0.55
C CYS A 182 -0.87 7.18 0.80
N ALA A 183 -0.92 6.40 1.87
CA ALA A 183 -0.60 6.85 3.22
C ALA A 183 0.54 6.00 3.76
N GLY A 184 1.54 6.62 4.38
CA GLY A 184 2.83 6.00 4.61
C GLY A 184 3.74 6.83 5.49
N SER A 185 5.04 6.56 5.38
CA SER A 185 6.11 7.34 6.00
C SER A 185 7.21 7.65 4.99
N ASP A 186 7.89 8.78 5.14
CA ASP A 186 8.92 9.25 4.21
C ASP A 186 10.33 9.04 4.78
N ALA A 187 11.06 8.05 4.25
CA ALA A 187 12.37 7.67 4.79
C ALA A 187 13.50 8.61 4.35
N ARG A 188 13.26 9.53 3.41
CA ARG A 188 14.31 10.40 2.85
C ARG A 188 14.88 11.38 3.85
N THR A 189 14.13 11.71 4.91
CA THR A 189 14.62 12.59 5.97
C THR A 189 15.65 11.92 6.87
N HIS A 190 15.64 10.58 6.93
CA HIS A 190 16.45 9.82 7.88
C HIS A 190 17.36 8.80 7.21
N CYS A 191 17.50 8.82 5.89
CA CYS A 191 18.44 7.97 5.16
C CYS A 191 19.43 8.81 4.37
N ASP A 192 20.70 8.38 4.32
CA ASP A 192 21.68 8.98 3.41
C ASP A 192 21.52 8.46 1.98
N ALA A 193 22.39 8.93 1.07
CA ALA A 193 22.40 8.49 -0.32
C ALA A 193 22.65 6.97 -0.47
N PHE A 194 23.29 6.34 0.52
CA PHE A 194 23.55 4.90 0.58
C PHE A 194 22.44 4.12 1.28
N GLY A 195 21.33 4.76 1.66
CA GLY A 195 20.22 4.12 2.37
C GLY A 195 20.54 3.80 3.82
N ARG A 196 21.64 4.33 4.38
CA ARG A 196 21.97 4.16 5.79
C ARG A 196 21.13 5.10 6.62
N ARG A 197 20.54 4.56 7.68
CA ARG A 197 19.71 5.33 8.60
C ARG A 197 20.58 6.31 9.40
N LEU A 198 20.29 7.61 9.26
CA LEU A 198 20.98 8.74 9.88
C LEU A 198 20.49 9.03 11.31
N SER A 199 19.23 8.71 11.64
CA SER A 199 18.68 8.88 12.98
C SER A 199 17.78 7.71 13.38
N SER A 200 17.66 7.45 14.69
CA SER A 200 16.71 6.47 15.22
C SER A 200 15.26 6.99 15.21
N ASP A 201 15.04 8.23 14.79
CA ASP A 201 13.72 8.85 14.77
C ASP A 201 12.80 8.18 13.75
N GLU A 202 11.50 8.19 14.05
CA GLU A 202 10.49 7.66 13.14
C GLU A 202 10.39 8.52 11.88
N ASP A 203 10.16 7.87 10.75
CA ASP A 203 9.98 8.57 9.48
C ASP A 203 8.68 9.38 9.53
N PRO A 204 8.68 10.66 9.09
CA PRO A 204 7.48 11.48 9.14
C PRO A 204 6.36 10.82 8.34
N LEU A 205 5.16 10.81 8.92
CA LEU A 205 3.97 10.32 8.25
C LEU A 205 3.60 11.22 7.10
N VAL A 206 3.25 10.61 5.97
CA VAL A 206 2.86 11.34 4.77
C VAL A 206 1.63 10.72 4.11
N VAL A 207 0.85 11.58 3.47
CA VAL A 207 -0.22 11.19 2.54
C VAL A 207 0.08 11.84 1.21
N PHE A 208 -0.01 11.11 0.12
CA PHE A 208 0.16 11.69 -1.20
C PHE A 208 -0.78 11.04 -2.21
N ALA A 209 -1.12 11.79 -3.24
CA ALA A 209 -1.90 11.32 -4.37
C ALA A 209 -1.05 11.25 -5.62
N VAL A 210 -1.23 10.17 -6.39
CA VAL A 210 -0.65 10.02 -7.72
C VAL A 210 -1.75 9.71 -8.73
N ARG A 211 -1.54 10.08 -9.99
CA ARG A 211 -2.43 9.76 -11.10
C ARG A 211 -1.76 8.75 -12.01
N PRO A 212 -2.07 7.45 -11.89
CA PRO A 212 -1.51 6.44 -12.78
C PRO A 212 -1.83 6.74 -14.25
N ARG A 213 -0.85 6.52 -15.13
CA ARG A 213 -1.00 6.62 -16.58
C ARG A 213 -0.62 5.29 -17.23
N LEU A 214 -1.50 4.78 -18.09
CA LEU A 214 -1.30 3.48 -18.73
C LEU A 214 0.02 3.44 -19.50
N GLY A 215 0.83 2.41 -19.23
CA GLY A 215 2.13 2.18 -19.85
C GLY A 215 3.30 2.95 -19.21
N TRP A 216 3.05 3.87 -18.26
CA TRP A 216 4.13 4.62 -17.64
C TRP A 216 4.84 3.83 -16.54
N THR A 217 6.17 3.81 -16.56
CA THR A 217 7.02 3.09 -15.61
C THR A 217 8.16 4.00 -15.19
N ALA A 218 8.27 4.30 -13.90
CA ALA A 218 9.40 5.04 -13.35
C ALA A 218 10.71 4.28 -13.57
N LYS A 219 11.66 4.86 -14.32
CA LYS A 219 12.96 4.25 -14.62
C LYS A 219 14.16 4.92 -13.96
N VAL A 220 14.01 6.18 -13.56
CA VAL A 220 15.17 7.03 -13.21
C VAL A 220 15.26 7.32 -11.72
N ASP A 221 14.15 7.67 -11.07
CA ASP A 221 14.15 8.15 -9.68
C ASP A 221 12.87 7.77 -8.94
N TYR A 222 12.87 8.03 -7.64
CA TYR A 222 11.71 7.95 -6.77
C TYR A 222 10.70 9.06 -7.08
N LEU A 223 9.46 8.86 -6.62
CA LEU A 223 8.43 9.89 -6.55
C LEU A 223 8.99 11.16 -5.89
N SER A 224 8.90 12.29 -6.59
CA SER A 224 9.45 13.57 -6.13
C SER A 224 8.67 14.72 -6.73
N VAL A 225 8.35 15.75 -5.95
CA VAL A 225 7.74 16.98 -6.50
C VAL A 225 8.68 17.71 -7.47
N LYS A 226 9.97 17.39 -7.45
CA LYS A 226 11.01 17.95 -8.34
C LYS A 226 11.31 17.05 -9.54
N ALA A 227 10.61 15.92 -9.70
CA ALA A 227 10.83 15.02 -10.82
C ALA A 227 10.64 15.76 -12.15
N ALA A 228 11.43 15.44 -13.18
CA ALA A 228 11.28 16.07 -14.49
C ALA A 228 9.96 15.67 -15.16
N GLU A 229 9.59 14.39 -15.04
CA GLU A 229 8.35 13.80 -15.54
C GLU A 229 7.19 14.12 -14.62
N GLU A 230 6.04 14.52 -15.19
CA GLU A 230 4.83 14.88 -14.43
C GLU A 230 4.25 13.67 -13.69
N GLU A 231 4.32 12.48 -14.30
CA GLU A 231 3.84 11.21 -13.77
C GLU A 231 4.64 10.73 -12.54
N ALA A 232 5.87 11.23 -12.38
CA ALA A 232 6.71 11.01 -11.20
C ALA A 232 6.50 12.08 -10.12
N ARG A 233 5.54 12.99 -10.27
CA ARG A 233 5.16 13.98 -9.26
C ARG A 233 3.86 13.55 -8.57
N PRO A 234 3.75 13.77 -7.25
CA PRO A 234 2.44 13.69 -6.62
C PRO A 234 1.55 14.81 -7.17
N VAL A 235 0.25 14.54 -7.32
CA VAL A 235 -0.75 15.57 -7.59
C VAL A 235 -0.84 16.53 -6.40
N TRP A 236 -0.77 15.97 -5.19
CA TRP A 236 -0.58 16.69 -3.94
C TRP A 236 0.06 15.76 -2.91
N ALA A 237 0.70 16.35 -1.90
CA ALA A 237 1.30 15.62 -0.79
C ALA A 237 1.21 16.41 0.51
N PHE A 238 0.94 15.68 1.59
CA PHE A 238 0.86 16.16 2.95
C PHE A 238 1.82 15.41 3.85
N ARG A 239 2.32 16.13 4.85
CA ARG A 239 2.99 15.56 6.01
C ARG A 239 2.07 15.77 7.20
N VAL A 240 1.94 14.73 8.01
CA VAL A 240 1.21 14.80 9.28
C VAL A 240 2.19 15.29 10.34
N HIS A 241 1.96 16.49 10.86
CA HIS A 241 2.76 17.07 11.93
C HIS A 241 2.03 16.91 13.27
N PRO A 242 2.60 16.16 14.24
CA PRO A 242 2.12 16.22 15.62
C PRO A 242 2.49 17.59 16.24
N PRO A 243 1.77 18.04 17.30
CA PRO A 243 2.12 19.25 18.05
C PRO A 243 3.59 19.27 18.49
N GLU A 244 4.20 20.46 18.52
CA GLU A 244 5.55 20.69 19.08
C GLU A 244 5.60 20.58 20.62
N VAL A 245 4.56 20.05 21.27
CA VAL A 245 4.46 20.00 22.73
C VAL A 245 5.45 18.98 23.29
N GLY A 246 6.67 19.49 23.52
CA GLY A 246 7.75 18.94 24.33
C GLY A 246 7.94 17.43 24.27
N TYR A 247 8.65 16.94 23.24
CA TYR A 247 9.66 15.84 23.20
C TYR A 247 9.52 14.57 24.10
N HIS A 248 8.41 14.37 24.80
CA HIS A 248 8.17 13.30 25.77
C HIS A 248 6.99 12.41 25.40
N LEU A 249 6.25 12.75 24.33
CA LEU A 249 5.54 11.74 23.54
C LEU A 249 6.63 10.86 22.91
N ARG A 250 7.06 9.87 23.68
CA ARG A 250 8.06 8.89 23.29
C ARG A 250 7.71 8.31 21.91
N ARG A 251 8.77 7.92 21.22
CA ARG A 251 8.90 7.04 20.04
C ARG A 251 8.14 5.69 20.11
N GLU A 252 7.06 5.62 20.88
CA GLU A 252 6.37 4.40 21.32
C GLU A 252 4.86 4.43 21.03
N LEU A 253 4.32 5.49 20.42
CA LEU A 253 2.96 5.46 19.87
C LEU A 253 3.05 5.22 18.37
N PRO A 254 3.00 3.95 17.89
CA PRO A 254 2.84 3.74 16.47
C PRO A 254 1.54 4.39 16.02
N LEU A 255 1.70 5.40 15.18
CA LEU A 255 0.61 6.08 14.52
C LEU A 255 0.29 5.26 13.26
N ASN A 256 -0.87 4.62 13.22
CA ASN A 256 -1.34 3.99 11.99
C ASN A 256 -2.07 5.04 11.16
N LEU A 257 -1.56 5.32 9.95
CA LEU A 257 -2.22 6.21 9.01
C LEU A 257 -3.17 5.39 8.13
N GLY A 258 -4.47 5.51 8.40
CA GLY A 258 -5.54 4.83 7.71
C GLY A 258 -6.16 5.69 6.60
N LEU A 259 -6.67 5.02 5.57
CA LEU A 259 -7.55 5.63 4.57
C LEU A 259 -8.89 4.92 4.66
N VAL A 260 -9.95 5.68 4.92
CA VAL A 260 -11.31 5.14 5.03
C VAL A 260 -12.18 5.77 3.93
N PRO A 261 -12.87 4.97 3.09
CA PRO A 261 -13.84 5.49 2.14
C PRO A 261 -14.92 6.28 2.89
N THR A 262 -15.33 7.42 2.35
CA THR A 262 -16.46 8.15 2.94
C THR A 262 -17.77 7.51 2.52
N ASN A 263 -18.71 7.30 3.46
CA ASN A 263 -20.03 6.74 3.13
C ASN A 263 -20.88 7.71 2.26
N HIS A 264 -20.49 8.98 2.19
CA HIS A 264 -21.28 10.04 1.57
C HIS A 264 -20.81 10.42 0.17
N ASP A 265 -19.53 10.16 -0.18
CA ASP A 265 -19.02 10.46 -1.52
C ASP A 265 -17.89 9.51 -1.96
N LEU A 266 -18.29 8.29 -2.30
CA LEU A 266 -17.39 7.29 -2.85
C LEU A 266 -16.70 7.85 -4.10
N GLY A 267 -15.40 8.10 -3.97
CA GLY A 267 -14.53 8.49 -5.08
C GLY A 267 -14.31 10.00 -5.29
N GLN A 268 -14.83 10.92 -4.46
CA GLN A 268 -14.42 12.35 -4.52
C GLN A 268 -13.57 12.83 -3.34
N ALA A 269 -13.70 12.16 -2.20
CA ALA A 269 -12.92 12.46 -1.00
C ALA A 269 -12.54 11.17 -0.27
N VAL A 270 -11.46 11.27 0.52
CA VAL A 270 -10.98 10.19 1.38
C VAL A 270 -10.85 10.69 2.81
N SER A 271 -11.21 9.85 3.79
CA SER A 271 -10.90 10.13 5.19
C SER A 271 -9.45 9.71 5.44
N VAL A 272 -8.59 10.68 5.71
CA VAL A 272 -7.25 10.46 6.24
C VAL A 272 -7.37 10.41 7.75
N ALA A 273 -7.06 9.27 8.36
CA ALA A 273 -7.15 9.10 9.80
C ALA A 273 -5.80 8.69 10.40
N VAL A 274 -5.44 9.33 11.51
CA VAL A 274 -4.30 8.96 12.35
C VAL A 274 -4.84 8.20 13.54
N GLU A 275 -4.54 6.91 13.62
CA GLU A 275 -4.86 6.02 14.73
C GLU A 275 -3.67 5.94 15.68
N PHE A 276 -3.92 6.15 16.97
CA PHE A 276 -2.90 5.99 18.01
C PHE A 276 -2.93 4.56 18.54
N ASP A 277 -1.79 3.89 18.61
CA ASP A 277 -1.68 2.56 19.23
C ASP A 277 -1.78 2.62 20.76
N LEU A 278 -3.00 2.87 21.21
CA LEU A 278 -3.40 2.87 22.60
C LEU A 278 -4.58 1.90 22.77
N PRO A 279 -4.90 1.46 24.00
CA PRO A 279 -6.16 0.78 24.27
C PRO A 279 -7.32 1.56 23.64
N GLY A 280 -8.19 0.86 22.90
CA GLY A 280 -9.32 1.41 22.15
C GLY A 280 -9.01 2.40 21.02
N ARG A 281 -7.75 2.50 20.60
CA ARG A 281 -7.32 3.02 19.28
C ARG A 281 -8.03 4.33 18.89
N PRO A 282 -7.86 5.41 19.68
CA PRO A 282 -8.43 6.68 19.31
C PRO A 282 -7.90 7.08 17.93
N THR A 283 -8.74 7.76 17.16
CA THR A 283 -8.43 8.21 15.81
C THR A 283 -8.83 9.66 15.67
N CYS A 284 -8.00 10.47 15.02
CA CYS A 284 -8.38 11.80 14.52
C CYS A 284 -8.26 11.80 13.00
N GLY A 285 -9.05 12.60 12.27
CA GLY A 285 -8.98 12.57 10.82
C GLY A 285 -9.62 13.73 10.08
N TRP A 286 -9.26 13.82 8.80
CA TRP A 286 -9.67 14.88 7.87
C TRP A 286 -10.27 14.25 6.62
N TYR A 287 -11.21 14.97 6.01
CA TYR A 287 -11.63 14.66 4.64
C TYR A 287 -10.79 15.45 3.65
N VAL A 288 -10.14 14.75 2.72
CA VAL A 288 -9.31 15.33 1.67
C VAL A 288 -9.94 15.04 0.32
N ASP A 289 -10.20 16.09 -0.48
CA ASP A 289 -10.77 15.96 -1.82
C ASP A 289 -9.72 15.60 -2.89
N GLY A 290 -10.15 15.42 -4.14
CA GLY A 290 -9.25 15.13 -5.27
C GLY A 290 -8.20 16.21 -5.56
N ASN A 291 -8.40 17.45 -5.12
CA ASN A 291 -7.43 18.55 -5.27
C ASN A 291 -6.48 18.66 -4.08
N GLY A 292 -6.68 17.83 -3.06
CA GLY A 292 -5.93 17.90 -1.82
C GLY A 292 -6.47 18.95 -0.85
N ASN A 293 -7.67 19.51 -1.03
CA ASN A 293 -8.21 20.42 -0.04
C ASN A 293 -8.80 19.64 1.14
N VAL A 294 -8.61 20.16 2.35
CA VAL A 294 -9.33 19.68 3.54
C VAL A 294 -10.73 20.27 3.50
N VAL A 295 -11.75 19.43 3.25
CA VAL A 295 -13.14 19.86 3.05
C VAL A 295 -14.02 19.68 4.30
N GLY A 296 -13.47 19.16 5.38
CA GLY A 296 -14.16 18.99 6.66
C GLY A 296 -13.38 18.15 7.66
N GLN A 297 -13.91 18.04 8.87
CA GLN A 297 -13.43 17.10 9.89
C GLN A 297 -14.15 15.75 9.75
N SER A 298 -13.43 14.65 10.02
CA SER A 298 -14.04 13.32 10.00
C SER A 298 -15.00 13.16 11.20
N PRO A 299 -16.25 12.74 11.00
CA PRO A 299 -17.27 12.58 12.04
C PRO A 299 -17.00 11.38 12.95
N ASN A 300 -16.04 10.52 12.61
CA ASN A 300 -15.64 9.36 13.41
C ASN A 300 -14.47 9.71 14.34
N ASP A 301 -14.56 10.82 15.07
CA ASP A 301 -13.54 11.20 16.04
C ASP A 301 -13.72 10.40 17.35
N ALA A 302 -13.34 9.12 17.32
CA ALA A 302 -13.31 8.28 18.52
C ALA A 302 -12.41 8.88 19.61
N TYR A 303 -11.53 9.80 19.22
CA TYR A 303 -10.71 10.60 20.11
C TYR A 303 -11.55 11.41 21.12
N GLU A 304 -12.62 12.09 20.70
CA GLU A 304 -13.47 12.87 21.62
C GLU A 304 -14.13 11.96 22.67
N GLN A 305 -14.60 10.78 22.25
CA GLN A 305 -15.16 9.78 23.16
C GLN A 305 -14.13 9.26 24.16
N TRP A 306 -12.86 9.15 23.74
CA TRP A 306 -11.75 8.75 24.58
C TRP A 306 -11.39 9.81 25.62
N GLN A 307 -11.41 11.10 25.26
CA GLN A 307 -11.22 12.21 26.20
C GLN A 307 -12.29 12.21 27.31
N LEU A 308 -13.55 11.91 26.96
CA LEU A 308 -14.65 11.85 27.92
C LEU A 308 -14.54 10.69 28.91
N ARG A 309 -13.81 9.61 28.57
CA ARG A 309 -13.68 8.40 29.38
C ARG A 309 -12.48 8.37 30.33
N ARG A 310 -11.51 9.28 30.20
CA ARG A 310 -10.30 9.31 31.05
C ARG A 310 -10.16 10.63 31.81
N ASP A 311 -9.82 10.49 33.08
CA ASP A 311 -9.53 11.52 34.08
C ASP A 311 -8.17 12.23 33.90
N LYS A 312 -7.37 11.86 32.88
CA LYS A 312 -6.08 12.49 32.55
C LYS A 312 -5.87 12.68 31.03
N PRO A 313 -6.18 13.87 30.47
CA PRO A 313 -6.05 14.18 29.03
C PRO A 313 -4.60 14.36 28.54
N ALA A 314 -3.61 14.42 29.43
CA ALA A 314 -2.24 14.84 29.10
C ALA A 314 -1.39 13.82 28.30
N TRP A 315 -1.92 12.65 27.94
CA TRP A 315 -1.17 11.60 27.20
C TRP A 315 -1.44 11.58 25.70
N LEU A 316 -2.47 12.26 25.23
CA LEU A 316 -2.78 12.35 23.81
C LEU A 316 -2.57 13.79 23.33
N PRO A 317 -1.92 13.99 22.18
CA PRO A 317 -1.81 15.32 21.58
C PRO A 317 -3.20 15.87 21.24
N ASP A 318 -3.49 17.15 21.56
CA ASP A 318 -4.74 17.78 21.13
C ASP A 318 -4.88 17.64 19.60
N PRO A 319 -5.98 17.05 19.09
CA PRO A 319 -6.15 16.82 17.65
C PRO A 319 -6.10 18.10 16.84
N ARG A 320 -6.47 19.24 17.45
CA ARG A 320 -6.42 20.57 16.81
C ARG A 320 -4.99 21.04 16.54
N ASP A 321 -4.03 20.47 17.25
CA ASP A 321 -2.62 20.76 17.05
C ASP A 321 -1.97 19.80 16.04
N ILE A 322 -2.61 18.68 15.72
CA ILE A 322 -2.18 17.79 14.62
C ILE A 322 -2.66 18.40 13.30
N LYS A 323 -1.73 18.62 12.38
CA LYS A 323 -2.04 19.31 11.12
C LYS A 323 -1.50 18.53 9.92
N LEU A 324 -2.30 18.51 8.86
CA LEU A 324 -1.82 18.21 7.51
C LEU A 324 -1.15 19.47 6.97
N VAL A 325 0.16 19.40 6.74
CA VAL A 325 0.93 20.51 6.18
C VAL A 325 1.38 20.12 4.78
N PRO A 326 1.31 21.02 3.78
CA PRO A 326 1.85 20.76 2.46
C PRO A 326 3.29 20.23 2.55
N HIS A 327 3.57 19.12 1.88
CA HIS A 327 4.84 18.42 1.98
C HIS A 327 5.60 18.42 0.66
N ASP A 328 6.81 18.96 0.68
CA ASP A 328 7.76 18.82 -0.43
C ASP A 328 8.32 17.38 -0.34
N LEU A 329 7.80 16.46 -1.16
CA LEU A 329 8.38 15.12 -1.35
C LEU A 329 9.74 15.18 -2.08
N GLY A 330 10.47 16.30 -2.06
CA GLY A 330 11.74 16.49 -2.73
C GLY A 330 12.92 16.03 -1.87
N VAL A 331 13.97 15.56 -2.56
CA VAL A 331 15.26 15.20 -1.96
C VAL A 331 15.83 16.42 -1.22
N THR A 332 16.07 16.28 0.08
CA THR A 332 16.94 17.20 0.82
C THR A 332 18.33 17.07 0.21
N LYS A 333 18.69 17.99 -0.70
CA LYS A 333 20.09 18.20 -1.07
C LYS A 333 20.83 18.45 0.25
N LYS A 334 21.73 17.55 0.66
CA LYS A 334 22.74 17.88 1.66
C LYS A 334 23.42 19.15 1.20
N VAL A 335 23.40 20.17 2.05
CA VAL A 335 24.38 21.25 2.04
C VAL A 335 25.73 20.59 2.36
N PRO A 336 26.71 20.51 1.45
CA PRO A 336 28.08 20.27 1.85
C PRO A 336 28.71 21.64 2.06
N LYS A 337 28.97 22.02 3.31
CA LYS A 337 30.24 22.62 3.73
C LYS A 337 30.22 23.02 5.20
N ALA A 338 31.02 22.32 5.97
CA ALA A 338 32.12 22.93 6.71
C ALA A 338 33.10 21.81 7.08
N ASP A 339 34.11 21.56 6.24
CA ASP A 339 35.45 21.47 6.79
C ASP A 339 36.01 22.88 6.70
N PRO A 340 36.23 23.51 7.85
CA PRO A 340 37.58 23.96 8.06
C PRO A 340 37.99 23.66 9.50
N SER A 341 38.98 22.80 9.69
CA SER A 341 40.02 23.10 10.66
C SER A 341 41.35 22.44 10.23
N PRO A 342 42.45 23.20 10.33
CA PRO A 342 43.77 22.89 9.80
C PRO A 342 44.52 21.80 10.57
#